data_AF-A0A3M9ZSC6-F1
#
_entry.id   AF-A0A3M9ZSC6-F1
#
_cell.length_a   1.000
_cell.length_b   1.000
_cell.length_c   1.000
_cell.angle_alpha   90.00
_cell.angle_beta   90.00
_cell.angle_gamma   90.00
#
_symmetry.space_group_name_H-M   'P 1'
#
loop_
_entity.id
_entity.type
_entity.pdbx_description
1 polymer ?
#
loop_
_entity_poly.entity_id
_entity_poly.type
_entity_poly.pdbx_seq_one_letter_code
_entity_poly.pdbx_strand_id
1 'polypeptide(L)'
;MSEAHVMDHIRAIERTMRGKPAAPGGEAYPVDRAGHTVNMTREHVESLLRQTSPRGPSYVLHFLHVSLIDVGDFKAACAHFGLTGVLADITPGEVEGEMRARRDGGDAPSTGPLPMFIDVVMGRDEADARIAIVQRRIAEARARVPASRGNPTPASG
;
A
#
# COMPACT_ATOMS: atom_id res chain seq x y z
N MET A 1 -34.12 -0.93 -9.88
CA MET A 1 -33.20 -0.14 -9.04
C MET A 1 -32.98 1.19 -9.76
N SER A 2 -33.42 2.31 -9.19
CA SER A 2 -33.42 3.62 -9.87
C SER A 2 -32.09 4.35 -9.69
N GLU A 3 -31.76 5.22 -10.63
CA GLU A 3 -30.54 6.05 -10.63
C GLU A 3 -30.40 6.90 -9.35
N ALA A 4 -31.52 7.39 -8.82
CA ALA A 4 -31.57 8.09 -7.53
C ALA A 4 -31.10 7.22 -6.35
N HIS A 5 -31.42 5.92 -6.37
CA HIS A 5 -31.03 4.98 -5.33
C HIS A 5 -29.51 4.69 -5.35
N VAL A 6 -28.92 4.68 -6.54
CA VAL A 6 -27.46 4.53 -6.72
C VAL A 6 -26.74 5.78 -6.23
N MET A 7 -27.24 6.97 -6.57
CA MET A 7 -26.63 8.24 -6.14
C MET A 7 -26.75 8.49 -4.64
N ASP A 8 -27.86 8.09 -4.00
CA ASP A 8 -28.00 8.16 -2.55
C ASP A 8 -27.08 7.18 -1.82
N HIS A 9 -26.87 5.99 -2.39
CA HIS A 9 -25.90 5.04 -1.86
C HIS A 9 -24.46 5.57 -1.95
N ILE A 10 -24.09 6.18 -3.09
CA ILE A 10 -22.78 6.84 -3.26
C ILE A 10 -22.59 7.98 -2.26
N ARG A 11 -23.59 8.85 -2.07
CA ARG A 11 -23.51 9.95 -1.07
C ARG A 11 -23.44 9.44 0.37
N ALA A 12 -24.09 8.32 0.68
CA ALA A 12 -24.01 7.69 1.99
C ALA A 12 -22.62 7.10 2.26
N ILE A 13 -21.99 6.50 1.24
CA ILE A 13 -20.60 6.04 1.29
C ILE A 13 -19.66 7.25 1.48
N GLU A 14 -19.83 8.31 0.69
CA GLU A 14 -19.01 9.54 0.80
C GLU A 14 -19.14 10.22 2.18
N ARG A 15 -20.34 10.26 2.77
CA ARG A 15 -20.53 10.77 4.14
C ARG A 15 -19.86 9.89 5.18
N THR A 16 -19.93 8.58 5.03
CA THR A 16 -19.25 7.63 5.92
C THR A 16 -17.73 7.77 5.80
N MET A 17 -17.21 8.01 4.59
CA MET A 17 -15.79 8.31 4.37
C MET A 17 -15.35 9.67 4.94
N ARG A 18 -16.21 10.69 4.90
CA ARG A 18 -15.93 12.01 5.52
C ARG A 18 -16.05 12.02 7.05
N GLY A 19 -16.73 11.05 7.64
CA GLY A 19 -17.06 11.03 9.08
C GLY A 19 -16.09 10.27 9.97
N LYS A 20 -15.07 9.59 9.42
CA LYS A 20 -14.10 8.84 10.22
C LYS A 20 -13.09 9.81 10.85
N PRO A 21 -12.99 9.90 12.18
CA PRO A 21 -12.05 10.81 12.82
C PRO A 21 -10.62 10.41 12.43
N ALA A 22 -9.93 11.32 11.75
CA ALA A 22 -8.50 11.17 11.51
C ALA A 22 -7.78 11.11 12.87
N ALA A 23 -6.86 10.16 13.02
CA ALA A 23 -6.03 10.12 14.22
C ALA A 23 -5.27 11.47 14.34
N PRO A 24 -5.24 12.10 15.53
CA PRO A 24 -4.51 13.34 15.72
C PRO A 24 -3.03 13.10 15.38
N GLY A 25 -2.49 13.86 14.41
CA GLY A 25 -1.07 13.82 14.05
C GLY A 25 -0.75 13.26 12.66
N GLY A 26 -1.71 12.67 11.94
CA GLY A 26 -1.47 12.14 10.58
C GLY A 26 -0.60 10.87 10.52
N GLU A 27 -0.16 10.37 11.68
CA GLU A 27 0.67 9.17 11.83
C GLU A 27 -0.11 7.87 11.57
N ALA A 28 -1.44 7.93 11.70
CA ALA A 28 -2.35 6.81 11.46
C ALA A 28 -3.60 7.23 10.67
N TYR A 29 -4.18 6.28 9.93
CA TYR A 29 -5.42 6.45 9.17
C TYR A 29 -6.48 5.44 9.63
N PRO A 30 -7.73 5.86 9.86
CA PRO A 30 -8.80 4.95 10.28
C PRO A 30 -9.26 4.07 9.11
N VAL A 31 -9.31 2.77 9.34
CA VAL A 31 -9.71 1.75 8.36
C VAL A 31 -10.74 0.83 9.00
N ASP A 32 -11.83 0.53 8.30
CA ASP A 32 -12.78 -0.50 8.74
C ASP A 32 -12.18 -1.88 8.54
N ARG A 33 -12.21 -2.67 9.61
CA ARG A 33 -11.81 -4.07 9.63
C ARG A 33 -12.87 -4.87 10.35
N ALA A 34 -13.59 -5.71 9.61
CA ALA A 34 -14.68 -6.54 10.12
C ALA A 34 -15.77 -5.72 10.87
N GLY A 35 -16.07 -4.50 10.40
CA GLY A 35 -17.04 -3.62 11.05
C GLY A 35 -16.50 -2.85 12.27
N HIS A 36 -15.19 -2.93 12.53
CA HIS A 36 -14.51 -2.18 13.57
C HIS A 36 -13.51 -1.20 12.95
N THR A 37 -13.49 0.05 13.43
CA THR A 37 -12.46 1.00 13.03
C THR A 37 -11.13 0.66 13.71
N VAL A 38 -10.11 0.41 12.90
CA VAL A 38 -8.71 0.23 13.32
C VAL A 38 -7.85 1.35 12.76
N ASN A 39 -6.90 1.86 13.55
CA ASN A 39 -5.96 2.87 13.10
C ASN A 39 -4.74 2.19 12.48
N MET A 40 -4.55 2.35 11.17
CA MET A 40 -3.38 1.86 10.46
C MET A 40 -2.29 2.92 10.37
N THR A 41 -1.11 2.62 10.88
CA THR A 41 0.08 3.46 10.70
C THR A 41 0.65 3.28 9.29
N ARG A 42 1.54 4.19 8.88
CA ARG A 42 2.31 4.03 7.64
C ARG A 42 3.03 2.68 7.58
N GLU A 43 3.66 2.26 8.68
CA GLU A 43 4.38 1.00 8.75
C GLU A 43 3.48 -0.21 8.51
N HIS A 44 2.27 -0.22 9.09
CA HIS A 44 1.29 -1.27 8.84
C HIS A 44 0.89 -1.34 7.35
N VAL A 45 0.61 -0.19 6.73
CA VAL A 45 0.24 -0.12 5.30
C VAL A 45 1.39 -0.60 4.42
N GLU A 46 2.63 -0.16 4.69
CA GLU A 46 3.80 -0.63 3.94
C GLU A 46 4.05 -2.13 4.12
N SER A 47 3.87 -2.67 5.33
CA SER A 47 4.00 -4.10 5.59
C SER A 47 3.02 -4.91 4.74
N LEU A 48 1.75 -4.48 4.70
CA LEU A 48 0.72 -5.09 3.85
C LEU A 48 1.09 -5.01 2.37
N LEU A 49 1.56 -3.85 1.90
CA LEU A 49 1.98 -3.67 0.51
C LEU A 49 3.17 -4.57 0.15
N ARG A 50 4.18 -4.69 1.02
CA ARG A 50 5.33 -5.60 0.81
C ARG A 50 4.90 -7.06 0.67
N GLN A 51 3.88 -7.47 1.42
CA GLN A 51 3.39 -8.86 1.39
C GLN A 51 2.52 -9.14 0.16
N THR A 52 1.76 -8.16 -0.31
CA THR A 52 0.68 -8.39 -1.28
C THR A 52 0.96 -7.84 -2.67
N SER A 53 1.57 -6.66 -2.77
CA SER A 53 1.77 -5.94 -4.05
C SER A 53 2.65 -6.66 -5.06
N PRO A 54 3.68 -7.46 -4.68
CA PRO A 54 4.44 -8.22 -5.67
C PRO A 54 3.58 -9.14 -6.55
N ARG A 55 2.45 -9.64 -6.02
CA ARG A 55 1.50 -10.50 -6.75
C ARG A 55 0.47 -9.72 -7.59
N GLY A 56 0.54 -8.39 -7.55
CA GLY A 56 -0.33 -7.49 -8.29
C GLY A 56 -1.66 -7.16 -7.60
N PRO A 57 -2.44 -6.23 -8.17
CA PRO A 57 -3.63 -5.65 -7.55
C PRO A 57 -4.73 -6.67 -7.26
N SER A 58 -4.92 -7.68 -8.11
CA SER A 58 -5.91 -8.73 -7.87
C SER A 58 -5.64 -9.48 -6.56
N TYR A 59 -4.37 -9.74 -6.24
CA TYR A 59 -4.01 -10.38 -4.97
C TYR A 59 -4.13 -9.43 -3.78
N VAL A 60 -3.81 -8.13 -3.96
CA VAL A 60 -4.07 -7.12 -2.93
C VAL A 60 -5.56 -7.11 -2.57
N LEU A 61 -6.46 -7.06 -3.56
CA LEU A 61 -7.90 -7.09 -3.34
C LEU A 61 -8.36 -8.37 -2.64
N HIS A 62 -7.85 -9.52 -3.09
CA HIS A 62 -8.15 -10.80 -2.45
C HIS A 62 -7.70 -10.83 -0.98
N PHE A 63 -6.48 -10.36 -0.69
CA PHE A 63 -5.95 -10.32 0.67
C PHE A 63 -6.76 -9.40 1.59
N LEU A 64 -7.12 -8.21 1.11
CA LEU A 64 -7.96 -7.27 1.88
C LEU A 64 -9.31 -7.89 2.21
N HIS A 65 -9.93 -8.57 1.23
CA HIS A 65 -11.19 -9.27 1.43
C HIS A 65 -11.09 -10.37 2.50
N VAL A 66 -10.09 -11.27 2.40
CA VAL A 66 -9.88 -12.35 3.39
C VAL A 66 -9.50 -11.79 4.77
N SER A 67 -8.81 -10.65 4.82
CA SER A 67 -8.46 -9.96 6.07
C SER A 67 -9.59 -9.10 6.63
N LEU A 68 -10.74 -9.08 5.96
CA LEU A 68 -11.92 -8.28 6.28
C LEU A 68 -11.62 -6.78 6.36
N ILE A 69 -10.69 -6.28 5.58
CA ILE A 69 -10.32 -4.86 5.51
C ILE A 69 -11.11 -4.21 4.38
N ASP A 70 -11.76 -3.07 4.66
CA ASP A 70 -12.43 -2.29 3.63
C ASP A 70 -11.43 -1.77 2.59
N VAL A 71 -11.72 -2.05 1.31
CA VAL A 71 -10.84 -1.72 0.18
C VAL A 71 -10.77 -0.21 -0.03
N GLY A 72 -11.87 0.51 0.16
CA GLY A 72 -11.93 1.95 -0.02
C GLY A 72 -11.07 2.66 1.01
N ASP A 73 -11.23 2.29 2.28
CA ASP A 73 -10.45 2.82 3.38
C ASP A 73 -8.96 2.49 3.24
N PHE A 74 -8.59 1.27 2.83
CA PHE A 74 -7.19 0.92 2.62
C PHE A 74 -6.55 1.75 1.48
N LYS A 75 -7.28 1.97 0.38
CA LYS A 75 -6.82 2.85 -0.70
C LYS A 75 -6.67 4.30 -0.21
N ALA A 76 -7.60 4.76 0.63
CA ALA A 76 -7.53 6.09 1.23
C ALA A 76 -6.33 6.20 2.20
N ALA A 77 -6.04 5.16 2.98
CA ALA A 77 -4.84 5.08 3.81
C ALA A 77 -3.55 5.13 2.96
N CYS A 78 -3.52 4.40 1.82
CA CYS A 78 -2.41 4.48 0.88
C CYS A 78 -2.22 5.90 0.33
N ALA A 79 -3.31 6.57 -0.05
CA ALA A 79 -3.26 7.96 -0.52
C ALA A 79 -2.77 8.92 0.57
N HIS A 80 -3.30 8.78 1.80
CA HIS A 80 -2.90 9.55 2.98
C HIS A 80 -1.39 9.46 3.24
N PHE A 81 -0.79 8.28 3.06
CA PHE A 81 0.65 8.06 3.24
C PHE A 81 1.49 8.27 1.96
N GLY A 82 0.91 8.69 0.84
CA GLY A 82 1.63 8.87 -0.43
C GLY A 82 2.08 7.56 -1.09
N LEU A 83 1.44 6.44 -0.76
CA LEU A 83 1.75 5.08 -1.22
C LEU A 83 0.90 4.64 -2.42
N THR A 84 0.08 5.52 -3.01
CA THR A 84 -0.77 5.18 -4.17
C THR A 84 0.01 4.58 -5.34
N GLY A 85 1.24 5.04 -5.59
CA GLY A 85 2.11 4.49 -6.64
C GLY A 85 2.54 3.04 -6.40
N VAL A 86 2.52 2.57 -5.15
CA VAL A 86 2.85 1.17 -4.81
C VAL A 86 1.73 0.22 -5.24
N LEU A 87 0.48 0.69 -5.27
CA LEU A 87 -0.69 -0.07 -5.70
C LEU A 87 -0.80 -0.23 -7.22
N ALA A 88 -0.03 0.55 -8.00
CA ALA A 88 -0.06 0.46 -9.44
C ALA A 88 0.40 -0.93 -9.90
N ASP A 89 -0.16 -1.40 -11.02
CA ASP A 89 0.30 -2.63 -11.64
C ASP A 89 1.82 -2.62 -11.87
N ILE A 90 2.43 -3.78 -11.70
CA ILE A 90 3.81 -4.02 -12.11
C ILE A 90 3.72 -4.62 -13.51
N THR A 91 4.17 -3.87 -14.49
CA THR A 91 4.10 -4.28 -15.90
C THR A 91 5.14 -5.37 -16.19
N PRO A 92 4.89 -6.24 -17.19
CA PRO A 92 5.89 -7.22 -17.63
C PRO A 92 7.24 -6.58 -18.00
N GLY A 93 7.22 -5.40 -18.64
CA GLY A 93 8.43 -4.68 -19.01
C GLY A 93 9.25 -4.19 -17.81
N GLU A 94 8.59 -3.77 -16.71
CA GLU A 94 9.30 -3.44 -15.46
C GLU A 94 9.95 -4.67 -14.84
N VAL A 95 9.24 -5.81 -14.83
CA VAL A 95 9.78 -7.08 -14.31
C VAL A 95 10.99 -7.53 -15.13
N GLU A 96 10.87 -7.56 -16.46
CA GLU A 96 11.96 -7.96 -17.35
C GLU A 96 13.18 -7.04 -17.23
N GLY A 97 12.95 -5.73 -17.12
CA GLY A 97 14.00 -4.74 -16.92
C GLY A 97 14.73 -4.95 -15.60
N GLU A 98 14.00 -5.19 -14.52
CA GLU A 98 14.57 -5.46 -13.20
C GLU A 98 15.35 -6.78 -13.18
N MET A 99 14.80 -7.86 -13.74
CA MET A 99 15.51 -9.15 -13.86
C MET A 99 16.82 -9.01 -14.67
N ARG A 100 16.81 -8.22 -15.75
CA ARG A 100 18.03 -7.94 -16.52
C ARG A 100 19.04 -7.17 -15.67
N ALA A 101 18.64 -6.10 -15.01
CA ALA A 101 19.52 -5.30 -14.18
C ALA A 101 20.18 -6.13 -13.06
N ARG A 102 19.42 -7.04 -12.44
CA ARG A 102 19.92 -7.98 -11.42
C ARG A 102 20.96 -8.94 -12.00
N ARG A 103 20.70 -9.52 -13.18
CA ARG A 103 21.66 -10.40 -13.86
C ARG A 103 22.93 -9.68 -14.26
N ASP A 104 22.82 -8.48 -14.83
CA ASP A 104 23.96 -7.67 -15.24
C ASP A 104 24.79 -7.20 -14.04
N GLY A 105 24.14 -6.96 -12.89
CA GLY A 105 24.78 -6.63 -11.61
C GLY A 105 25.36 -7.83 -10.86
N GLY A 106 25.11 -9.06 -11.30
CA GLY A 106 25.55 -10.28 -10.62
C GLY A 106 24.79 -10.59 -9.32
N ASP A 107 23.58 -10.07 -9.15
CA ASP A 107 22.75 -10.34 -7.98
C ASP A 107 22.31 -11.81 -7.99
N ALA A 108 22.73 -12.55 -6.96
CA ALA A 108 22.24 -13.91 -6.76
C ALA A 108 20.73 -13.90 -6.44
N PRO A 109 19.97 -14.91 -6.88
CA PRO A 109 18.62 -15.13 -6.39
C PRO A 109 18.62 -15.17 -4.86
N SER A 110 17.63 -14.54 -4.26
CA SER A 110 17.47 -14.56 -2.82
C SER A 110 17.23 -16.01 -2.34
N THR A 111 17.69 -16.33 -1.13
CA THR A 111 17.43 -17.62 -0.45
C THR A 111 16.50 -17.47 0.74
N GLY A 112 16.14 -16.23 1.10
CA GLY A 112 15.27 -15.92 2.24
C GLY A 112 13.79 -16.28 2.01
N PRO A 113 12.97 -16.20 3.07
CA PRO A 113 11.54 -16.41 2.94
C PRO A 113 10.94 -15.35 2.02
N LEU A 114 10.08 -15.80 1.11
CA LEU A 114 9.33 -14.92 0.22
C LEU A 114 7.96 -14.56 0.83
N PRO A 115 7.35 -13.46 0.39
CA PRO A 115 5.94 -13.18 0.66
C PRO A 115 5.06 -14.40 0.36
N MET A 116 4.05 -14.60 1.20
CA MET A 116 3.30 -15.86 1.26
C MET A 116 2.78 -16.30 -0.12
N PHE A 117 3.14 -17.53 -0.50
CA PHE A 117 2.75 -18.20 -1.75
C PHE A 117 3.16 -17.50 -3.05
N ILE A 118 4.11 -16.56 -3.02
CA ILE A 118 4.59 -15.94 -4.27
C ILE A 118 5.44 -16.94 -5.09
N ASP A 119 6.21 -17.78 -4.42
CA ASP A 119 7.03 -18.85 -5.00
C ASP A 119 6.21 -19.95 -5.67
N VAL A 120 4.94 -20.10 -5.29
CA VAL A 120 4.01 -21.05 -5.89
C VAL A 120 3.49 -20.57 -7.26
N VAL A 121 3.47 -19.26 -7.49
CA VAL A 121 2.85 -18.67 -8.69
C VAL A 121 3.84 -18.10 -9.71
N MET A 122 5.09 -17.87 -9.31
CA MET A 122 6.13 -17.33 -10.19
C MET A 122 7.50 -17.85 -9.79
N GLY A 123 8.42 -17.86 -10.77
CA GLY A 123 9.82 -18.25 -10.53
C GLY A 123 10.53 -17.29 -9.58
N ARG A 124 11.61 -17.75 -8.94
CA ARG A 124 12.34 -16.97 -7.92
C ARG A 124 12.83 -15.62 -8.43
N ASP A 125 13.36 -15.60 -9.64
CA ASP A 125 13.93 -14.39 -10.26
C ASP A 125 12.84 -13.34 -10.55
N GLU A 126 11.64 -13.77 -10.98
CA GLU A 126 10.48 -12.88 -11.12
C GLU A 126 9.97 -12.38 -9.76
N ALA A 127 9.90 -13.26 -8.74
CA ALA A 127 9.49 -12.88 -7.39
C ALA A 127 10.43 -11.81 -6.81
N ASP A 128 11.74 -12.03 -6.91
CA ASP A 128 12.75 -11.09 -6.42
C ASP A 128 12.66 -9.74 -7.16
N ALA A 129 12.46 -9.75 -8.47
CA ALA A 129 12.27 -8.53 -9.27
C ALA A 129 11.03 -7.74 -8.82
N ARG A 130 9.87 -8.40 -8.68
CA ARG A 130 8.64 -7.74 -8.21
C ARG A 130 8.78 -7.19 -6.79
N ILE A 131 9.46 -7.92 -5.90
CA ILE A 131 9.75 -7.44 -4.54
C ILE A 131 10.64 -6.20 -4.60
N ALA A 132 11.71 -6.21 -5.39
CA ALA A 132 12.62 -5.07 -5.54
C ALA A 132 11.88 -3.83 -6.05
N ILE A 133 11.00 -3.99 -7.06
CA ILE A 133 10.15 -2.90 -7.58
C ILE A 133 9.27 -2.31 -6.47
N VAL A 134 8.58 -3.16 -5.69
CA VAL A 134 7.72 -2.70 -4.59
C VAL A 134 8.53 -1.97 -3.51
N GLN A 135 9.68 -2.52 -3.11
CA GLN A 135 10.55 -1.88 -2.11
C GLN A 135 11.05 -0.52 -2.59
N ARG A 136 11.43 -0.41 -3.86
CA ARG A 136 11.84 0.86 -4.47
C ARG A 136 10.70 1.87 -4.48
N ARG A 137 9.50 1.49 -4.91
CA ARG A 137 8.31 2.37 -4.88
C ARG A 137 7.99 2.85 -3.46
N ILE A 138 8.12 2.00 -2.44
CA ILE A 138 7.94 2.38 -1.03
C ILE A 138 9.03 3.36 -0.58
N ALA A 139 10.30 3.10 -0.92
CA ALA A 139 11.42 3.99 -0.59
C ALA A 139 11.25 5.38 -1.22
N GLU A 140 10.86 5.44 -2.50
CA GLU A 140 10.53 6.69 -3.19
C GLU A 140 9.37 7.44 -2.52
N ALA A 141 8.32 6.72 -2.13
CA ALA A 141 7.19 7.31 -1.40
C ALA A 141 7.59 7.87 -0.03
N ARG A 142 8.58 7.26 0.65
CA ARG A 142 9.13 7.81 1.90
C ARG A 142 9.93 9.09 1.65
N ALA A 143 10.73 9.12 0.58
CA ALA A 143 11.54 10.27 0.22
C ALA A 143 10.71 11.49 -0.21
N ARG A 144 9.51 11.28 -0.78
CA ARG A 144 8.61 12.35 -1.23
C ARG A 144 7.81 13.02 -0.12
N VAL A 145 7.69 12.41 1.07
CA VAL A 145 7.03 13.05 2.21
C VAL A 145 8.07 13.95 2.91
N PRO A 146 7.98 15.29 2.81
CA PRO A 146 8.87 16.15 3.56
C PRO A 146 8.67 15.91 5.06
N ALA A 147 9.76 15.90 5.82
CA ALA A 147 9.76 15.84 7.27
C ALA A 147 9.10 17.10 7.87
N SER A 148 7.78 17.21 7.83
CA SER A 148 7.07 18.33 8.44
C SER A 148 6.72 17.99 9.88
N ARG A 149 7.53 18.52 10.81
CA ARG A 149 7.21 19.08 12.15
C ARG A 149 8.29 18.78 13.20
N GLY A 150 9.49 19.31 13.00
CA GLY A 150 10.29 19.81 14.12
C GLY A 150 9.93 21.27 14.34
N ASN A 151 9.07 21.58 15.31
CA ASN A 151 8.86 22.97 15.70
C ASN A 151 10.13 23.48 16.41
N PRO A 152 10.73 24.62 16.01
CA PRO A 152 11.65 25.33 16.87
C PRO A 152 10.83 26.00 17.99
N THR A 153 11.16 25.69 19.24
CA THR A 153 10.70 26.39 20.43
C THR A 153 10.96 27.90 20.26
N PRO A 154 9.96 28.79 20.44
CA PRO A 154 10.26 30.20 20.53
C PRO A 154 11.00 30.45 21.85
N ALA A 155 12.19 31.04 21.76
CA ALA A 155 12.88 31.56 22.92
C ALA A 155 12.04 32.72 23.49
N SER A 156 11.54 32.54 24.71
CA SER A 156 10.99 33.65 25.49
C SER A 156 12.15 34.50 25.98
N GLY A 157 12.23 35.73 25.47
CA GLY A 157 12.88 36.85 26.14
C GLY A 157 11.97 37.50 27.17
#